data_AF-A0A0G1FYK4-F1
#
_entry.id   AF-A0A0G1FYK4-F1
#
_cell.length_a   1.000
_cell.length_b   1.000
_cell.length_c   1.000
_cell.angle_alpha   90.00
_cell.angle_beta   90.00
_cell.angle_gamma   90.00
#
_symmetry.space_group_name_H-M   'P 1'
#
loop_
_entity.id
_entity.type
_entity.pdbx_description
1 polymer ?
#
loop_
_entity_poly.entity_id
_entity_poly.type
_entity_poly.pdbx_seq_one_letter_code
_entity_poly.pdbx_strand_id
1 'polypeptide(L)'
;MNKILKKKKRVFVGLSGGVDSAVAAALLKKQGYDVAGVFMRFWKPRISADSKTADGRGRENSCCSVESEAKARLVASKLQIPFYIFNFAKEFKREVVDYFLAELAAGRTPNPCAVCNPKIKFGLFLERAKKLGADYISTGHYARVKSIPDVILRAKPEGSLAHASRHSSEILPPPPRGQNDKKVLFKLFAAKDKIKDQSYFLAALIQEQLKHVIFPLGNYRKDEVYALAKKWRLPHQPRQSFDVCFAGDYQGFLKKYLKMREGKILNLPNLPLRKRGDNLPTPLCVRGAKEIRSWAKGAAAFTPLVKGGAGGLKHVSEKVLGQHQGLPLYTIGQRASVGGPGPFYVVGKDVKDNILYVSNNERDLHKKEISVGKVNWIAGKEPKLPLKCKVKIRYGGEAAEAVINQQSTPKNPTGQIAVFYGRGGEMLGGGIIQR
;
A
#
# COMPACT_ATOMS: atom_id res chain seq x y z
N MET A 1 -43.76 -15.87 26.04
CA MET A 1 -43.43 -15.45 24.66
C MET A 1 -41.93 -15.47 24.44
N ASN A 2 -41.40 -16.37 23.61
CA ASN A 2 -39.97 -16.37 23.29
C ASN A 2 -39.62 -15.31 22.24
N LYS A 3 -39.04 -14.19 22.67
CA LYS A 3 -38.30 -13.29 21.76
C LYS A 3 -37.10 -14.06 21.22
N ILE A 4 -37.17 -14.50 19.95
CA ILE A 4 -36.04 -15.12 19.26
C ILE A 4 -34.89 -14.11 19.23
N LEU A 5 -33.87 -14.33 20.06
CA LEU A 5 -32.72 -13.44 20.19
C LEU A 5 -31.94 -13.43 18.88
N LYS A 6 -32.14 -12.39 18.08
CA LYS A 6 -31.52 -12.21 16.76
C LYS A 6 -30.00 -12.33 16.89
N LYS A 7 -29.44 -13.45 16.41
CA LYS A 7 -28.04 -13.84 16.59
C LYS A 7 -27.11 -12.68 16.22
N LYS A 8 -26.32 -12.22 17.20
CA LYS A 8 -25.32 -11.16 17.01
C LYS A 8 -24.34 -11.57 15.92
N LYS A 9 -24.03 -10.65 15.01
CA LYS A 9 -23.04 -10.86 13.96
C LYS A 9 -21.65 -10.96 14.60
N ARG A 10 -20.88 -11.99 14.23
CA ARG A 10 -19.57 -12.29 14.81
C ARG A 10 -18.44 -11.63 14.02
N VAL A 11 -17.58 -10.88 14.72
CA VAL A 11 -16.47 -10.12 14.12
C VAL A 11 -15.15 -10.49 14.79
N PHE A 12 -14.20 -10.99 14.01
CA PHE A 12 -12.83 -11.25 14.48
C PHE A 12 -11.96 -10.02 14.19
N VAL A 13 -11.33 -9.45 15.22
CA VAL A 13 -10.54 -8.22 15.14
C VAL A 13 -9.05 -8.53 15.26
N GLY A 14 -8.27 -8.15 14.26
CA GLY A 14 -6.81 -8.25 14.29
C GLY A 14 -6.21 -7.27 15.30
N LEU A 15 -5.86 -7.77 16.49
CA LEU A 15 -5.20 -7.05 17.56
C LEU A 15 -3.67 -7.10 17.37
N SER A 16 -3.02 -5.94 17.26
CA SER A 16 -1.58 -5.82 17.00
C SER A 16 -0.76 -5.35 18.22
N GLY A 17 -1.39 -5.30 19.40
CA GLY A 17 -0.87 -4.61 20.58
C GLY A 17 -0.89 -3.08 20.50
N GLY A 18 -1.28 -2.51 19.34
CA GLY A 18 -1.37 -1.07 19.12
C GLY A 18 -2.77 -0.48 19.33
N VAL A 19 -2.81 0.79 19.74
CA VAL A 19 -4.01 1.56 20.11
C VAL A 19 -5.15 1.48 19.10
N ASP A 20 -4.83 1.52 17.80
CA ASP A 20 -5.82 1.50 16.72
C ASP A 20 -6.64 0.21 16.72
N SER A 21 -5.98 -0.93 16.89
CA SER A 21 -6.66 -2.23 16.98
C SER A 21 -7.50 -2.38 18.24
N ALA A 22 -7.08 -1.78 19.35
CA ALA A 22 -7.81 -1.79 20.62
C ALA A 22 -9.10 -0.96 20.54
N VAL A 23 -9.02 0.26 20.00
CA VAL A 23 -10.18 1.13 19.80
C VAL A 23 -11.13 0.55 18.75
N ALA A 24 -10.62 -0.08 17.69
CA ALA A 24 -11.45 -0.77 16.70
C ALA A 24 -12.28 -1.93 17.31
N ALA A 25 -11.68 -2.75 18.18
CA ALA A 25 -12.39 -3.80 18.91
C ALA A 25 -13.42 -3.23 19.90
N ALA A 26 -13.06 -2.17 20.63
CA ALA A 26 -13.93 -1.51 21.59
C ALA A 26 -15.15 -0.86 20.93
N LEU A 27 -14.98 -0.21 19.78
CA LEU A 27 -16.06 0.34 18.95
C LEU A 27 -17.03 -0.77 18.52
N LEU A 28 -16.52 -1.90 18.02
CA LEU A 28 -17.36 -3.01 17.57
C LEU A 28 -18.15 -3.65 18.73
N LYS A 29 -17.53 -3.86 19.91
CA LYS A 29 -18.28 -4.39 21.06
C LYS A 29 -19.35 -3.40 21.53
N LYS A 30 -19.09 -2.08 21.49
CA LYS A 30 -20.08 -1.03 21.77
C LYS A 30 -21.20 -0.94 20.72
N GLN A 31 -20.93 -1.31 19.48
CA GLN A 31 -21.94 -1.45 18.41
C GLN A 31 -22.77 -2.75 18.50
N GLY A 32 -22.55 -3.57 19.54
CA GLY A 32 -23.37 -4.75 19.83
C GLY A 32 -22.98 -6.03 19.08
N TYR A 33 -21.89 -6.01 18.31
CA TYR A 33 -21.34 -7.21 17.67
C TYR A 33 -20.85 -8.24 18.70
N ASP A 34 -20.84 -9.52 18.32
CA ASP A 34 -20.10 -10.55 19.03
C ASP A 34 -18.64 -10.48 18.57
N VAL A 35 -17.73 -10.06 19.45
CA VAL A 35 -16.35 -9.68 19.09
C VAL A 35 -15.36 -10.67 19.66
N ALA A 36 -14.46 -11.16 18.80
CA ALA A 36 -13.28 -11.93 19.19
C ALA A 36 -11.99 -11.20 18.78
N GLY A 37 -10.98 -11.21 19.64
CA GLY A 37 -9.65 -10.67 19.34
C GLY A 37 -8.72 -11.74 18.77
N VAL A 38 -7.88 -11.38 17.79
CA VAL A 38 -6.85 -12.25 17.22
C VAL A 38 -5.51 -11.55 17.19
N PHE A 39 -4.50 -12.14 17.83
CA PHE A 39 -3.10 -11.78 17.59
C PHE A 39 -2.53 -12.64 16.46
N MET A 40 -1.93 -12.00 15.46
CA MET A 40 -1.31 -12.68 14.32
C MET A 40 0.19 -12.80 14.52
N ARG A 41 0.69 -14.03 14.74
CA ARG A 41 2.13 -14.31 14.79
C ARG A 41 2.66 -14.45 13.37
N PHE A 42 3.46 -13.49 12.93
CA PHE A 42 4.21 -13.54 11.66
C PHE A 42 5.65 -14.03 11.88
N TRP A 43 6.37 -14.24 10.79
CA TRP A 43 7.76 -14.67 10.82
C TRP A 43 8.69 -13.62 11.46
N LYS A 44 9.75 -14.10 12.13
CA LYS A 44 10.85 -13.30 12.66
C LYS A 44 12.17 -13.77 12.05
N PRO A 45 13.13 -12.87 11.75
CA PRO A 45 14.50 -13.28 11.50
C PRO A 45 15.04 -14.01 12.73
N ARG A 46 15.87 -15.04 12.54
CA ARG A 46 16.58 -15.67 13.66
C ARG A 46 17.62 -14.67 14.19
N ILE A 47 17.49 -14.30 15.46
CA ILE A 47 18.53 -13.59 16.20
C ILE A 47 19.72 -14.55 16.30
N SER A 48 20.91 -14.07 15.96
CA SER A 48 22.18 -14.79 16.17
C SER A 48 22.62 -14.57 17.62
N ALA A 49 23.16 -15.59 18.30
CA ALA A 49 23.58 -15.47 19.70
C ALA A 49 24.59 -14.32 19.91
N ASP A 50 25.39 -14.07 18.87
CA ASP A 50 26.47 -13.09 18.79
C ASP A 50 25.97 -11.65 18.58
N SER A 51 24.70 -11.47 18.18
CA SER A 51 24.10 -10.14 18.00
C SER A 51 23.63 -9.52 19.33
N LYS A 52 24.56 -9.40 20.28
CA LYS A 52 24.42 -8.56 21.47
C LYS A 52 24.41 -7.09 21.06
N THR A 53 23.24 -6.46 21.08
CA THR A 53 23.13 -5.00 21.13
C THR A 53 23.49 -4.51 22.54
N ALA A 54 24.02 -3.29 22.66
CA ALA A 54 24.45 -2.71 23.94
C ALA A 54 23.32 -2.51 24.97
N ASP A 55 22.05 -2.69 24.56
CA ASP A 55 20.85 -2.63 25.41
C ASP A 55 20.29 -4.02 25.78
N GLY A 56 21.02 -5.09 25.46
CA GLY A 56 20.63 -6.49 25.69
C GLY A 56 19.44 -6.98 24.88
N ARG A 57 18.80 -6.13 24.06
CA ARG A 57 17.54 -6.40 23.38
C ARG A 57 17.76 -6.56 21.87
N GLY A 58 18.21 -7.75 21.49
CA GLY A 58 18.26 -8.19 20.09
C GLY A 58 16.93 -7.86 19.39
N ARG A 59 17.00 -6.99 18.37
CA ARG A 59 15.89 -6.17 17.88
C ARG A 59 14.70 -7.00 17.39
N GLU A 60 13.74 -7.28 18.28
CA GLU A 60 12.52 -8.02 17.95
C GLU A 60 11.73 -7.30 16.83
N ASN A 61 11.11 -8.09 15.94
CA ASN A 61 10.11 -7.56 15.01
C ASN A 61 8.97 -6.91 15.80
N SER A 62 8.95 -5.58 15.83
CA SER A 62 8.04 -4.78 16.66
C SER A 62 6.57 -5.20 16.55
N CYS A 63 6.11 -5.66 15.37
CA CYS A 63 4.73 -6.14 15.17
C CYS A 63 4.39 -7.49 15.83
N CYS A 64 5.39 -8.29 16.21
CA CYS A 64 5.20 -9.63 16.77
C CYS A 64 6.05 -9.85 18.05
N SER A 65 6.44 -8.78 18.74
CA SER A 65 7.15 -8.89 20.03
C SER A 65 6.29 -9.60 21.09
N VAL A 66 6.94 -10.22 22.08
CA VAL A 66 6.22 -10.82 23.24
C VAL A 66 5.36 -9.78 23.94
N GLU A 67 5.90 -8.57 24.07
CA GLU A 67 5.22 -7.38 24.56
C GLU A 67 3.96 -7.01 23.75
N SER A 68 4.01 -7.09 22.41
CA SER A 68 2.85 -6.80 21.56
C SER A 68 1.74 -7.84 21.72
N GLU A 69 2.08 -9.11 21.93
CA GLU A 69 1.10 -10.15 22.25
C GLU A 69 0.49 -9.92 23.64
N ALA A 70 1.30 -9.62 24.66
CA ALA A 70 0.83 -9.30 26.00
C ALA A 70 -0.12 -8.08 25.99
N LYS A 71 0.21 -7.03 25.24
CA LYS A 71 -0.65 -5.86 25.03
C LYS A 71 -1.95 -6.22 24.31
N ALA A 72 -1.92 -7.10 23.30
CA ALA A 72 -3.14 -7.58 22.62
C ALA A 72 -4.02 -8.43 23.54
N ARG A 73 -3.43 -9.29 24.38
CA ARG A 73 -4.13 -10.09 25.39
C ARG A 73 -4.76 -9.21 26.48
N LEU A 74 -4.05 -8.18 26.95
CA LEU A 74 -4.56 -7.18 27.89
C LEU A 74 -5.74 -6.38 27.33
N VAL A 75 -5.71 -6.03 26.03
CA VAL A 75 -6.87 -5.44 25.34
C VAL A 75 -8.07 -6.38 25.37
N ALA A 76 -7.88 -7.66 25.02
CA ALA A 76 -8.96 -8.63 25.00
C ALA A 76 -9.56 -8.90 26.40
N SER A 77 -8.71 -8.98 27.42
CA SER A 77 -9.10 -9.06 28.84
C SER A 77 -9.92 -7.84 29.27
N LYS A 78 -9.41 -6.62 29.07
CA LYS A 78 -10.12 -5.37 29.41
C LYS A 78 -11.44 -5.18 28.66
N LEU A 79 -11.54 -5.71 27.44
CA LEU A 79 -12.78 -5.69 26.66
C LEU A 79 -13.70 -6.87 26.95
N GLN A 80 -13.27 -7.86 27.75
CA GLN A 80 -13.99 -9.12 27.98
C GLN A 80 -14.44 -9.77 26.67
N ILE A 81 -13.47 -10.13 25.82
CA ILE A 81 -13.68 -10.81 24.53
C ILE A 81 -12.79 -12.05 24.43
N PRO A 82 -13.21 -13.12 23.72
CA PRO A 82 -12.35 -14.26 23.39
C PRO A 82 -11.06 -13.80 22.69
N PHE A 83 -9.95 -14.47 22.96
CA PHE A 83 -8.63 -14.14 22.40
C PHE A 83 -7.97 -15.36 21.76
N TYR A 84 -7.66 -15.26 20.48
CA TYR A 84 -6.99 -16.31 19.71
C TYR A 84 -5.61 -15.86 19.22
N ILE A 85 -4.74 -16.83 18.97
CA ILE A 85 -3.44 -16.60 18.31
C ILE A 85 -3.46 -17.36 16.99
N PHE A 86 -3.37 -16.63 15.87
CA PHE A 86 -3.20 -17.25 14.55
C PHE A 86 -1.73 -17.19 14.15
N ASN A 87 -1.08 -18.34 14.09
CA ASN A 87 0.28 -18.44 13.53
C ASN A 87 0.20 -18.46 12.00
N PHE A 88 0.78 -17.45 11.36
CA PHE A 88 0.91 -17.30 9.92
C PHE A 88 2.40 -17.20 9.50
N ALA A 89 3.35 -17.65 10.33
CA ALA A 89 4.77 -17.41 10.10
C ALA A 89 5.28 -18.07 8.80
N LYS A 90 4.85 -19.30 8.48
CA LYS A 90 5.27 -20.02 7.26
C LYS A 90 4.81 -19.29 6.01
N GLU A 91 3.53 -18.90 6.00
CA GLU A 91 2.88 -18.20 4.89
C GLU A 91 3.41 -16.78 4.75
N PHE A 92 3.56 -16.04 5.86
CA PHE A 92 4.11 -14.68 5.83
C PHE A 92 5.54 -14.65 5.30
N LYS A 93 6.40 -15.60 5.68
CA LYS A 93 7.75 -15.71 5.11
C LYS A 93 7.68 -15.87 3.59
N ARG A 94 6.98 -16.92 3.12
CA ARG A 94 6.89 -17.25 1.69
C ARG A 94 6.22 -16.16 0.84
N GLU A 95 5.09 -15.63 1.29
CA GLU A 95 4.25 -14.71 0.51
C GLU A 95 4.73 -13.25 0.58
N VAL A 96 5.42 -12.84 1.65
CA VAL A 96 5.77 -11.43 1.91
C VAL A 96 7.28 -11.21 1.98
N VAL A 97 7.99 -11.98 2.81
CA VAL A 97 9.43 -11.77 3.05
C VAL A 97 10.26 -12.23 1.86
N ASP A 98 10.01 -13.42 1.34
CA ASP A 98 10.79 -14.02 0.27
C ASP A 98 10.54 -13.30 -1.07
N TYR A 99 9.29 -12.87 -1.32
CA TYR A 99 8.95 -11.91 -2.38
C TYR A 99 9.73 -10.60 -2.25
N PHE A 100 9.75 -10.00 -1.05
CA PHE A 100 10.41 -8.72 -0.81
C PHE A 100 11.93 -8.80 -1.03
N LEU A 101 12.56 -9.90 -0.60
CA LEU A 101 13.99 -10.16 -0.84
C LEU A 101 14.29 -10.39 -2.33
N ALA A 102 13.47 -11.19 -3.03
CA ALA A 102 13.66 -11.47 -4.47
C ALA A 102 13.53 -10.21 -5.34
N GLU A 103 12.54 -9.35 -5.06
CA GLU A 103 12.35 -8.08 -5.75
C GLU A 103 13.53 -7.12 -5.52
N LEU A 104 14.06 -7.04 -4.29
CA LEU A 104 15.24 -6.22 -3.96
C LEU A 104 16.53 -6.76 -4.61
N ALA A 105 16.71 -8.08 -4.64
CA ALA A 105 17.83 -8.74 -5.32
C ALA A 105 17.85 -8.40 -6.82
N ALA A 106 16.67 -8.34 -7.44
CA ALA A 106 16.47 -7.90 -8.82
C ALA A 106 16.37 -6.37 -8.97
N GLY A 107 16.89 -5.60 -8.01
CA GLY A 107 17.06 -4.14 -8.04
C GLY A 107 15.80 -3.29 -7.79
N ARG A 108 14.61 -3.91 -7.75
CA ARG A 108 13.32 -3.21 -7.65
C ARG A 108 13.09 -2.64 -6.24
N THR A 109 11.99 -1.93 -6.02
CA THR A 109 11.60 -1.38 -4.72
C THR A 109 10.20 -1.87 -4.33
N PRO A 110 10.09 -3.11 -3.80
CA PRO A 110 8.81 -3.74 -3.49
C PRO A 110 8.06 -3.07 -2.33
N ASN A 111 6.72 -3.07 -2.41
CA ASN A 111 5.84 -2.76 -1.27
C ASN A 111 5.34 -4.06 -0.60
N PRO A 112 5.84 -4.44 0.60
CA PRO A 112 5.43 -5.68 1.27
C PRO A 112 4.00 -5.62 1.82
N CYS A 113 3.53 -4.43 2.21
CA CYS A 113 2.15 -4.23 2.70
C CYS A 113 1.11 -4.49 1.60
N ALA A 114 1.43 -4.17 0.34
CA ALA A 114 0.58 -4.43 -0.82
C ALA A 114 0.33 -5.94 -1.08
N VAL A 115 1.22 -6.83 -0.60
CA VAL A 115 1.06 -8.28 -0.71
C VAL A 115 0.53 -8.89 0.60
N CYS A 116 1.06 -8.42 1.74
CA CYS A 116 0.65 -8.86 3.08
C CYS A 116 -0.85 -8.61 3.34
N ASN A 117 -1.40 -7.48 2.89
CA ASN A 117 -2.82 -7.19 3.07
C ASN A 117 -3.72 -8.21 2.35
N PRO A 118 -3.75 -8.30 1.01
CA PRO A 118 -4.67 -9.20 0.31
C PRO A 118 -4.43 -10.68 0.61
N LYS A 119 -3.18 -11.12 0.78
CA LYS A 119 -2.88 -12.55 1.04
C LYS A 119 -3.07 -12.95 2.51
N ILE A 120 -2.50 -12.20 3.45
CA ILE A 120 -2.44 -12.59 4.86
C ILE A 120 -3.58 -11.96 5.67
N LYS A 121 -3.65 -10.62 5.73
CA LYS A 121 -4.61 -9.93 6.63
C LYS A 121 -6.06 -9.99 6.16
N PHE A 122 -6.32 -10.17 4.86
CA PHE A 122 -7.67 -10.23 4.29
C PHE A 122 -7.93 -11.52 3.50
N GLY A 123 -6.90 -12.35 3.30
CA GLY A 123 -7.02 -13.74 2.82
C GLY A 123 -7.04 -14.71 3.98
N LEU A 124 -5.86 -15.20 4.41
CA LEU A 124 -5.74 -16.24 5.43
C LEU A 124 -6.40 -15.90 6.78
N PHE A 125 -6.40 -14.64 7.22
CA PHE A 125 -7.14 -14.22 8.41
C PHE A 125 -8.66 -14.37 8.24
N LEU A 126 -9.22 -13.96 7.08
CA LEU A 126 -10.63 -14.13 6.76
C LEU A 126 -11.01 -15.61 6.66
N GLU A 127 -10.17 -16.43 6.03
CA GLU A 127 -10.39 -17.88 5.89
C GLU A 127 -10.46 -18.57 7.25
N ARG A 128 -9.46 -18.37 8.12
CA ARG A 128 -9.44 -18.96 9.46
C ARG A 128 -10.54 -18.38 10.37
N ALA A 129 -10.92 -17.12 10.20
CA ALA A 129 -12.05 -16.53 10.93
C ALA A 129 -13.40 -17.12 10.47
N LYS A 130 -13.64 -17.27 9.16
CA LYS A 130 -14.85 -17.94 8.62
C LYS A 130 -15.00 -19.36 9.18
N LYS A 131 -13.90 -20.12 9.28
CA LYS A 131 -13.86 -21.45 9.91
C LYS A 131 -14.22 -21.47 11.40
N LEU A 132 -14.16 -20.33 12.10
CA LEU A 132 -14.62 -20.16 13.50
C LEU A 132 -15.97 -19.43 13.60
N GLY A 133 -16.75 -19.40 12.51
CA GLY A 133 -18.08 -18.81 12.47
C GLY A 133 -18.12 -17.27 12.42
N ALA A 134 -17.06 -16.63 11.91
CA ALA A 134 -17.07 -15.18 11.68
C ALA A 134 -17.99 -14.79 10.52
N ASP A 135 -18.85 -13.80 10.75
CA ASP A 135 -19.53 -13.07 9.67
C ASP A 135 -18.58 -12.06 9.02
N TYR A 136 -17.69 -11.43 9.81
CA TYR A 136 -16.76 -10.41 9.35
C TYR A 136 -15.38 -10.53 10.03
N ILE A 137 -14.37 -9.95 9.40
CA ILE A 137 -13.11 -9.55 10.05
C ILE A 137 -13.00 -8.03 10.14
N SER A 138 -12.17 -7.58 11.07
CA SER A 138 -11.88 -6.16 11.32
C SER A 138 -10.41 -5.95 11.64
N THR A 139 -9.92 -4.76 11.34
CA THR A 139 -8.54 -4.33 11.63
C THR A 139 -8.52 -2.84 11.95
N GLY A 140 -7.51 -2.38 12.68
CA GLY A 140 -7.28 -0.95 12.94
C GLY A 140 -6.78 -0.14 11.75
N HIS A 141 -7.18 -0.47 10.51
CA HIS A 141 -6.82 0.33 9.34
C HIS A 141 -7.74 1.55 9.21
N TYR A 142 -7.16 2.69 8.83
CA TYR A 142 -7.87 3.90 8.47
C TYR A 142 -8.27 3.83 6.98
N ALA A 143 -9.43 3.24 6.71
CA ALA A 143 -10.11 3.24 5.43
C ALA A 143 -11.62 3.06 5.67
N ARG A 144 -12.47 3.16 4.65
CA ARG A 144 -13.92 2.96 4.78
C ARG A 144 -14.43 1.99 3.70
N VAL A 145 -15.35 1.10 4.06
CA VAL A 145 -16.10 0.27 3.10
C VAL A 145 -17.56 0.72 3.13
N LYS A 146 -18.22 0.75 1.96
CA LYS A 146 -19.67 0.92 1.83
C LYS A 146 -20.24 -0.18 0.92
N SER A 147 -21.30 -0.84 1.34
CA SER A 147 -22.17 -1.62 0.47
C SER A 147 -23.06 -0.70 -0.37
N ILE A 148 -23.27 -1.05 -1.63
CA ILE A 148 -24.19 -0.38 -2.56
C ILE A 148 -24.93 -1.47 -3.35
N PRO A 149 -26.28 -1.49 -3.38
CA PRO A 149 -27.03 -2.38 -4.27
C PRO A 149 -26.76 -2.07 -5.74
N ASP A 150 -26.47 -3.07 -6.57
CA ASP A 150 -26.09 -2.94 -8.00
C ASP A 150 -27.13 -2.17 -8.84
N VAL A 151 -28.40 -2.13 -8.39
CA VAL A 151 -29.50 -1.36 -9.00
C VAL A 151 -29.14 0.12 -9.18
N ILE A 152 -28.40 0.73 -8.24
CA ILE A 152 -28.05 2.16 -8.28
C ILE A 152 -27.00 2.45 -9.37
N LEU A 153 -26.27 1.45 -9.85
CA LEU A 153 -25.23 1.61 -10.88
C LEU A 153 -25.75 1.43 -12.32
N ARG A 154 -27.05 1.20 -12.50
CA ARG A 154 -27.69 1.04 -13.82
C ARG A 154 -28.58 2.23 -14.23
N ALA A 155 -28.77 3.21 -13.36
CA ALA A 155 -29.41 4.47 -13.72
C ALA A 155 -28.55 5.22 -14.75
N LYS A 156 -29.11 5.51 -15.93
CA LYS A 156 -28.46 6.34 -16.94
C LYS A 156 -28.28 7.78 -16.43
N PRO A 157 -27.27 8.52 -16.90
CA PRO A 157 -27.22 9.98 -16.77
C PRO A 157 -28.13 10.64 -17.82
N GLU A 158 -29.44 10.54 -17.65
CA GLU A 158 -30.42 11.35 -18.39
C GLU A 158 -30.85 12.56 -17.55
N GLY A 159 -31.39 13.59 -18.21
CA GLY A 159 -31.28 14.98 -17.75
C GLY A 159 -32.24 15.45 -16.66
N SER A 160 -32.06 16.72 -16.29
CA SER A 160 -32.75 17.50 -15.24
C SER A 160 -32.45 17.09 -13.78
N LEU A 161 -31.94 18.07 -13.02
CA LEU A 161 -31.95 18.09 -11.55
C LEU A 161 -32.57 19.41 -11.12
N ALA A 162 -33.89 19.51 -11.30
CA ALA A 162 -34.70 20.49 -10.58
C ALA A 162 -34.86 20.04 -9.12
N HIS A 163 -35.20 20.98 -8.24
CA HIS A 163 -35.11 20.88 -6.78
C HIS A 163 -35.57 19.57 -6.14
N ALA A 164 -34.73 19.02 -5.25
CA ALA A 164 -35.13 18.17 -4.13
C ALA A 164 -34.38 18.60 -2.86
N SER A 165 -35.09 18.62 -1.73
CA SER A 165 -34.69 19.33 -0.50
C SER A 165 -33.56 18.67 0.31
N ARG A 166 -33.09 19.40 1.32
CA ARG A 166 -32.25 18.87 2.42
C ARG A 166 -33.16 18.22 3.49
N HIS A 167 -32.56 17.34 4.30
CA HIS A 167 -33.18 16.61 5.44
C HIS A 167 -34.29 15.60 5.10
N SER A 168 -33.96 14.31 5.24
CA SER A 168 -34.59 13.47 6.27
C SER A 168 -33.63 12.35 6.71
N SER A 169 -33.87 11.75 7.86
CA SER A 169 -33.14 10.59 8.37
C SER A 169 -34.14 9.47 8.68
N GLU A 170 -34.42 8.62 7.69
CA GLU A 170 -35.55 7.70 7.76
C GLU A 170 -35.22 6.28 7.31
N ILE A 171 -36.02 5.34 7.82
CA ILE A 171 -35.79 3.91 7.71
C ILE A 171 -36.52 3.40 6.46
N LEU A 172 -35.78 2.88 5.49
CA LEU A 172 -36.37 2.29 4.29
C LEU A 172 -37.27 1.08 4.64
N PRO A 173 -38.46 0.96 4.02
CA PRO A 173 -39.37 -0.16 4.26
C PRO A 173 -38.76 -1.49 3.77
N PRO A 174 -39.21 -2.64 4.33
CA PRO A 174 -38.74 -3.95 3.88
C PRO A 174 -39.13 -4.20 2.42
N PRO A 175 -38.25 -4.84 1.61
CA PRO A 175 -38.56 -5.11 0.21
C PRO A 175 -39.70 -6.14 0.08
N PRO A 176 -40.55 -6.04 -0.96
CA PRO A 176 -41.56 -7.04 -1.25
C PRO A 176 -40.92 -8.41 -1.54
N ARG A 177 -41.62 -9.48 -1.18
CA ARG A 177 -41.16 -10.86 -1.41
C ARG A 177 -41.33 -11.24 -2.87
N GLY A 178 -40.26 -11.09 -3.65
CA GLY A 178 -40.17 -11.50 -5.05
C GLY A 178 -38.70 -11.65 -5.46
N GLN A 179 -38.39 -12.66 -6.27
CA GLN A 179 -37.00 -13.04 -6.53
C GLN A 179 -36.27 -12.02 -7.42
N ASN A 180 -35.15 -11.51 -6.92
CA ASN A 180 -33.94 -11.24 -7.69
C ASN A 180 -32.81 -10.93 -6.71
N ASP A 181 -31.71 -11.69 -6.80
CA ASP A 181 -30.54 -11.48 -5.93
C ASP A 181 -29.84 -10.17 -6.31
N LYS A 182 -30.22 -9.08 -5.62
CA LYS A 182 -29.65 -7.74 -5.77
C LYS A 182 -28.19 -7.76 -5.34
N LYS A 183 -27.31 -8.09 -6.29
CA LYS A 183 -25.85 -8.11 -6.12
C LYS A 183 -25.40 -6.85 -5.39
N VAL A 184 -24.64 -7.01 -4.30
CA VAL A 184 -24.14 -5.89 -3.49
C VAL A 184 -22.69 -5.64 -3.87
N LEU A 185 -22.40 -4.44 -4.36
CA LEU A 185 -21.04 -3.99 -4.63
C LEU A 185 -20.47 -3.32 -3.37
N PHE A 186 -19.27 -3.72 -2.97
CA PHE A 186 -18.55 -3.16 -1.83
C PHE A 186 -17.50 -2.17 -2.34
N LYS A 187 -17.75 -0.88 -2.14
CA LYS A 187 -16.82 0.20 -2.50
C LYS A 187 -15.88 0.51 -1.34
N LEU A 188 -14.58 0.60 -1.64
CA LEU A 188 -13.54 1.05 -0.72
C LEU A 188 -13.34 2.56 -0.88
N PHE A 189 -13.08 3.27 0.22
CA PHE A 189 -12.82 4.71 0.25
C PHE A 189 -11.65 5.04 1.19
N ALA A 190 -10.97 6.15 0.90
CA ALA A 190 -10.04 6.80 1.82
C ALA A 190 -10.72 7.19 3.14
N ALA A 191 -9.96 7.26 4.23
CA ALA A 191 -10.43 7.69 5.55
C ALA A 191 -10.86 9.18 5.61
N LYS A 192 -11.56 9.55 6.70
CA LYS A 192 -11.76 10.96 7.11
C LYS A 192 -10.42 11.65 7.42
N ASP A 193 -9.52 10.94 8.08
CA ASP A 193 -8.16 11.38 8.37
C ASP A 193 -7.27 11.24 7.11
N LYS A 194 -7.03 12.35 6.41
CA LYS A 194 -6.18 12.38 5.21
C LYS A 194 -4.70 12.08 5.51
N ILE A 195 -4.25 12.26 6.76
CA ILE A 195 -2.85 12.07 7.18
C ILE A 195 -2.60 10.60 7.55
N LYS A 196 -3.62 9.91 8.10
CA LYS A 196 -3.55 8.48 8.44
C LYS A 196 -4.25 7.55 7.46
N ASP A 197 -4.86 8.05 6.38
CA ASP A 197 -5.48 7.22 5.35
C ASP A 197 -4.54 6.12 4.84
N GLN A 198 -4.96 4.87 5.04
CA GLN A 198 -4.23 3.65 4.67
C GLN A 198 -4.86 2.94 3.47
N SER A 199 -5.88 3.53 2.83
CA SER A 199 -6.54 2.94 1.66
C SER A 199 -5.57 2.60 0.52
N TYR A 200 -4.47 3.36 0.38
CA TYR A 200 -3.32 3.08 -0.49
C TYR A 200 -2.80 1.62 -0.40
N PHE A 201 -2.71 1.05 0.79
CA PHE A 201 -2.23 -0.33 0.96
C PHE A 201 -3.32 -1.40 0.73
N LEU A 202 -4.55 -1.00 0.42
CA LEU A 202 -5.74 -1.84 0.29
C LEU A 202 -6.26 -1.91 -1.16
N ALA A 203 -5.59 -1.27 -2.12
CA ALA A 203 -5.97 -1.25 -3.54
C ALA A 203 -6.01 -2.65 -4.21
N ALA A 204 -5.39 -3.66 -3.59
CA ALA A 204 -5.36 -5.05 -4.06
C ALA A 204 -6.46 -5.94 -3.43
N LEU A 205 -7.41 -5.38 -2.67
CA LEU A 205 -8.54 -6.14 -2.14
C LEU A 205 -9.62 -6.39 -3.21
N ILE A 206 -10.29 -7.54 -3.10
CA ILE A 206 -11.36 -7.98 -4.01
C ILE A 206 -12.73 -7.97 -3.34
N GLN A 207 -13.81 -8.04 -4.13
CA GLN A 207 -15.20 -8.00 -3.65
C GLN A 207 -15.51 -9.04 -2.56
N GLU A 208 -15.11 -10.31 -2.72
CA GLU A 208 -15.36 -11.36 -1.72
C GLU A 208 -14.59 -11.13 -0.40
N GLN A 209 -13.52 -10.34 -0.41
CA GLN A 209 -12.88 -9.88 0.83
C GLN A 209 -13.64 -8.71 1.44
N LEU A 210 -13.90 -7.66 0.64
CA LEU A 210 -14.56 -6.42 1.11
C LEU A 210 -15.96 -6.65 1.69
N LYS A 211 -16.69 -7.63 1.14
CA LYS A 211 -17.96 -8.16 1.67
C LYS A 211 -17.93 -8.56 3.14
N HIS A 212 -16.76 -9.00 3.63
CA HIS A 212 -16.55 -9.51 4.98
C HIS A 212 -15.60 -8.63 5.82
N VAL A 213 -15.38 -7.36 5.44
CA VAL A 213 -14.40 -6.47 6.10
C VAL A 213 -15.05 -5.22 6.68
N ILE A 214 -14.75 -4.95 7.96
CA ILE A 214 -15.12 -3.71 8.65
C ILE A 214 -13.86 -2.91 9.02
N PHE A 215 -13.90 -1.59 8.82
CA PHE A 215 -12.86 -0.65 9.26
C PHE A 215 -13.46 0.40 10.23
N PRO A 216 -13.50 0.12 11.55
CA PRO A 216 -14.17 1.00 12.51
C PRO A 216 -13.57 2.41 12.59
N LEU A 217 -12.27 2.56 12.28
CA LEU A 217 -11.54 3.82 12.42
C LEU A 217 -11.71 4.78 11.22
N GLY A 218 -12.32 4.34 10.12
CA GLY A 218 -12.36 5.12 8.86
C GLY A 218 -13.03 6.49 8.95
N ASN A 219 -13.90 6.70 9.95
CA ASN A 219 -14.59 7.97 10.23
C ASN A 219 -13.98 8.74 11.43
N TYR A 220 -12.81 8.34 11.91
CA TYR A 220 -12.10 8.99 13.03
C TYR A 220 -10.73 9.51 12.59
N ARG A 221 -10.30 10.60 13.20
CA ARG A 221 -8.93 11.12 13.23
C ARG A 221 -8.10 10.39 14.29
N LYS A 222 -6.78 10.45 14.14
CA LYS A 222 -5.84 9.79 15.08
C LYS A 222 -5.93 10.33 16.51
N ASP A 223 -6.23 11.61 16.68
CA ASP A 223 -6.45 12.26 17.99
C ASP A 223 -7.79 11.81 18.63
N GLU A 224 -8.88 11.77 17.85
CA GLU A 224 -10.16 11.17 18.27
C GLU A 224 -9.95 9.72 18.78
N VAL A 225 -9.13 8.92 18.09
CA VAL A 225 -8.80 7.53 18.49
C VAL A 225 -7.99 7.47 19.79
N TYR A 226 -6.98 8.33 19.99
CA TYR A 226 -6.25 8.39 21.27
C TYR A 226 -7.15 8.84 22.43
N ALA A 227 -8.05 9.81 22.21
CA ALA A 227 -9.00 10.26 23.22
C ALA A 227 -9.96 9.14 23.65
N LEU A 228 -10.48 8.36 22.70
CA LEU A 228 -11.28 7.16 22.99
C LEU A 228 -10.49 6.11 23.78
N ALA A 229 -9.23 5.86 23.41
CA ALA A 229 -8.38 4.90 24.11
C ALA A 229 -8.13 5.30 25.57
N LYS A 230 -7.85 6.59 25.83
CA LYS A 230 -7.71 7.15 27.19
C LYS A 230 -9.03 7.04 27.96
N LYS A 231 -10.16 7.46 27.36
CA LYS A 231 -11.51 7.38 27.96
C LYS A 231 -11.92 5.95 28.33
N TRP A 232 -11.47 4.94 27.59
CA TRP A 232 -11.77 3.53 27.84
C TRP A 232 -10.64 2.78 28.58
N ARG A 233 -9.65 3.49 29.12
CA ARG A 233 -8.49 2.94 29.88
C ARG A 233 -7.74 1.82 29.13
N LEU A 234 -7.73 1.88 27.79
CA LEU A 234 -7.06 0.93 26.91
C LEU A 234 -5.55 1.24 26.78
N PRO A 235 -4.70 0.25 26.44
CA PRO A 235 -3.32 0.48 26.06
C PRO A 235 -3.22 1.46 24.87
N HIS A 236 -2.56 2.60 25.11
CA HIS A 236 -2.53 3.73 24.18
C HIS A 236 -1.13 4.36 24.01
N GLN A 237 -0.08 3.68 24.47
CA GLN A 237 1.30 4.11 24.26
C GLN A 237 1.57 4.30 22.76
N PRO A 238 2.16 5.44 22.33
CA PRO A 238 2.63 5.60 20.97
C PRO A 238 3.63 4.51 20.61
N ARG A 239 3.52 3.93 19.42
CA ARG A 239 4.42 2.88 18.94
C ARG A 239 5.00 3.26 17.59
N GLN A 240 6.33 3.22 17.49
CA GLN A 240 7.03 3.38 16.22
C GLN A 240 6.56 2.30 15.24
N SER A 241 6.08 2.73 14.08
CA SER A 241 5.60 1.87 13.01
C SER A 241 6.61 1.93 11.86
N PHE A 242 7.46 0.91 11.77
CA PHE A 242 8.45 0.78 10.70
C PHE A 242 7.78 0.43 9.38
N ASP A 243 8.25 1.02 8.26
CA ASP A 243 7.70 0.77 6.91
C ASP A 243 7.77 -0.72 6.50
N VAL A 244 8.78 -1.44 7.00
CA VAL A 244 8.94 -2.89 6.81
C VAL A 244 8.85 -3.60 8.15
N CYS A 245 7.63 -4.03 8.50
CA CYS A 245 7.27 -4.53 9.83
C CYS A 245 8.01 -5.79 10.33
N PHE A 246 8.81 -6.45 9.47
CA PHE A 246 9.55 -7.67 9.75
C PHE A 246 11.08 -7.53 9.69
N ALA A 247 11.60 -6.33 9.41
CA ALA A 247 13.03 -6.08 9.29
C ALA A 247 13.65 -5.52 10.58
N GLY A 248 12.92 -4.65 11.30
CA GLY A 248 13.45 -3.96 12.49
C GLY A 248 14.57 -3.00 12.08
N ASP A 249 15.82 -3.43 12.25
CA ASP A 249 16.97 -2.80 11.60
C ASP A 249 16.95 -3.13 10.10
N TYR A 250 16.49 -2.17 9.28
CA TYR A 250 16.34 -2.39 7.86
C TYR A 250 17.66 -2.71 7.13
N GLN A 251 18.76 -2.02 7.46
CA GLN A 251 20.03 -2.26 6.78
C GLN A 251 20.70 -3.54 7.26
N GLY A 252 20.70 -3.81 8.56
CA GLY A 252 21.19 -5.07 9.12
C GLY A 252 20.41 -6.28 8.62
N PHE A 253 19.08 -6.16 8.50
CA PHE A 253 18.22 -7.18 7.89
C PHE A 253 18.61 -7.44 6.43
N LEU A 254 18.74 -6.40 5.59
CA LEU A 254 19.13 -6.60 4.19
C LEU A 254 20.53 -7.21 4.06
N LYS A 255 21.51 -6.75 4.86
CA LYS A 255 22.87 -7.31 4.86
C LYS A 255 22.91 -8.78 5.32
N LYS A 256 21.95 -9.24 6.14
CA LYS A 256 21.83 -10.65 6.58
C LYS A 256 21.17 -11.57 5.54
N TYR A 257 20.34 -11.04 4.64
CA TYR A 257 19.52 -11.85 3.72
C TYR A 257 19.79 -11.66 2.23
N LEU A 258 20.62 -10.68 1.84
CA LEU A 258 21.01 -10.42 0.45
C LEU A 258 22.52 -10.31 0.31
N LYS A 259 23.09 -10.93 -0.73
CA LYS A 259 24.52 -10.76 -1.06
C LYS A 259 24.78 -9.33 -1.52
N MET A 260 25.38 -8.53 -0.64
CA MET A 260 25.86 -7.19 -0.99
C MET A 260 27.04 -7.29 -1.96
N ARG A 261 27.12 -6.31 -2.87
CA ARG A 261 28.22 -6.14 -3.83
C ARG A 261 28.51 -4.66 -3.96
N GLU A 262 29.74 -4.26 -3.71
CA GLU A 262 30.14 -2.87 -3.88
C GLU A 262 30.23 -2.49 -5.36
N GLY A 263 29.95 -1.24 -5.66
CA GLY A 263 29.72 -0.78 -7.04
C GLY A 263 29.74 0.75 -7.15
N LYS A 264 29.83 1.25 -8.38
CA LYS A 264 30.09 2.67 -8.64
C LYS A 264 28.84 3.52 -8.42
N ILE A 265 29.01 4.69 -7.82
CA ILE A 265 28.00 5.76 -7.83
C ILE A 265 28.38 6.73 -8.95
N LEU A 266 27.52 6.85 -9.97
CA LEU A 266 27.70 7.79 -11.08
C LEU A 266 26.70 8.94 -10.96
N ASN A 267 27.19 10.16 -11.18
CA ASN A 267 26.32 11.29 -11.46
C ASN A 267 25.75 11.20 -12.88
N LEU A 268 24.48 11.58 -13.07
CA LEU A 268 23.90 11.85 -14.39
C LEU A 268 23.59 13.35 -14.52
N PRO A 269 24.59 14.23 -14.70
CA PRO A 269 24.37 15.67 -14.77
C PRO A 269 23.77 16.06 -16.13
N ASN A 270 22.45 16.27 -16.17
CA ASN A 270 21.73 16.97 -17.25
C ASN A 270 22.09 16.53 -18.69
N LEU A 271 21.92 15.24 -19.02
CA LEU A 271 21.98 14.78 -20.41
C LEU A 271 20.92 15.52 -21.27
N PRO A 272 21.30 16.27 -22.33
CA PRO A 272 20.33 16.94 -23.19
C PRO A 272 19.48 15.91 -23.94
N LEU A 273 18.15 16.05 -23.86
CA LEU A 273 17.20 15.20 -24.57
C LEU A 273 17.34 15.41 -26.09
N ARG A 274 18.09 14.52 -26.76
CA ARG A 274 18.26 14.55 -28.22
C ARG A 274 16.89 14.45 -28.90
N LYS A 275 16.60 15.37 -29.82
CA LYS A 275 15.39 15.31 -30.67
C LYS A 275 15.52 14.16 -31.68
N ARG A 276 14.38 13.73 -32.25
CA ARG A 276 14.35 12.63 -33.24
C ARG A 276 15.14 12.99 -34.51
N GLY A 277 15.87 11.99 -34.98
CA GLY A 277 16.16 11.70 -36.38
C GLY A 277 16.32 10.18 -36.42
N ASP A 278 15.56 9.52 -37.30
CA ASP A 278 15.48 8.06 -37.61
C ASP A 278 14.04 7.52 -37.50
N ASN A 279 13.65 6.69 -38.48
CA ASN A 279 12.26 6.37 -38.80
C ASN A 279 11.72 5.14 -38.06
N LEU A 280 10.89 5.37 -37.04
CA LEU A 280 9.88 4.41 -36.55
C LEU A 280 8.57 5.15 -36.18
N PRO A 281 7.40 4.47 -36.20
CA PRO A 281 6.10 5.11 -36.42
C PRO A 281 5.58 6.05 -35.31
N THR A 282 4.60 6.87 -35.71
CA THR A 282 4.10 8.05 -35.00
C THR A 282 3.32 7.75 -33.70
N PRO A 283 3.46 8.57 -32.62
CA PRO A 283 2.86 8.28 -31.32
C PRO A 283 1.70 9.21 -30.92
N LEU A 284 0.88 8.77 -29.96
CA LEU A 284 -0.08 9.62 -29.24
C LEU A 284 -0.20 9.21 -27.76
N CYS A 285 -0.92 10.04 -27.00
CA CYS A 285 -0.32 10.78 -25.87
C CYS A 285 -1.38 11.11 -24.81
N VAL A 286 -1.01 11.15 -23.53
CA VAL A 286 -1.91 11.68 -22.49
C VAL A 286 -1.68 13.19 -22.32
N ARG A 287 -2.75 13.98 -22.33
CA ARG A 287 -2.73 15.39 -21.92
C ARG A 287 -3.84 15.67 -20.91
N GLY A 288 -3.51 16.42 -19.87
CA GLY A 288 -4.44 17.03 -18.92
C GLY A 288 -4.02 18.47 -18.66
N ALA A 289 -4.98 19.39 -18.57
CA ALA A 289 -4.70 20.80 -18.34
C ALA A 289 -4.53 21.10 -16.83
N LYS A 290 -3.55 21.95 -16.51
CA LYS A 290 -3.16 22.40 -15.16
C LYS A 290 -2.63 21.29 -14.22
N GLU A 291 -1.29 21.21 -14.18
CA GLU A 291 -0.43 20.62 -13.13
C GLU A 291 -0.77 19.24 -12.57
N ILE A 292 -0.49 18.21 -13.38
CA ILE A 292 -0.29 16.85 -12.91
C ILE A 292 1.13 16.75 -12.31
N ARG A 293 1.27 16.73 -10.98
CA ARG A 293 2.53 16.44 -10.27
C ARG A 293 2.92 14.95 -10.39
N SER A 294 3.26 14.47 -11.60
CA SER A 294 3.73 13.09 -11.83
C SER A 294 4.56 12.87 -13.11
N TRP A 295 5.61 12.05 -12.97
CA TRP A 295 6.50 11.30 -13.90
C TRP A 295 5.73 10.28 -14.81
N ALA A 296 6.18 9.59 -15.89
CA ALA A 296 7.35 9.37 -16.80
C ALA A 296 7.13 9.97 -18.26
N LYS A 297 7.92 10.91 -18.84
CA LYS A 297 8.00 11.16 -20.30
C LYS A 297 9.46 11.08 -20.75
N GLY A 298 9.70 10.38 -21.85
CA GLY A 298 11.04 9.86 -22.17
C GLY A 298 11.36 8.62 -21.33
N ALA A 299 11.21 7.46 -21.96
CA ALA A 299 11.67 6.16 -21.48
C ALA A 299 12.04 5.31 -22.70
N ALA A 300 13.32 4.96 -22.80
CA ALA A 300 13.87 3.94 -23.67
C ALA A 300 14.98 3.24 -22.86
N ALA A 301 15.11 1.93 -23.00
CA ALA A 301 16.25 1.20 -22.45
C ALA A 301 17.48 1.44 -23.34
N PHE A 302 18.67 1.38 -22.75
CA PHE A 302 19.93 1.42 -23.50
C PHE A 302 20.84 0.30 -23.02
N THR A 303 21.59 -0.26 -23.96
CA THR A 303 22.65 -1.24 -23.74
C THR A 303 23.94 -0.61 -24.28
N PRO A 304 25.06 -0.62 -23.54
CA PRO A 304 26.31 -0.06 -24.05
C PRO A 304 26.88 -0.95 -25.16
N LEU A 305 27.02 -0.39 -26.36
CA LEU A 305 27.91 -0.89 -27.40
C LEU A 305 28.93 0.20 -27.72
N VAL A 306 30.21 -0.12 -27.51
CA VAL A 306 31.32 0.77 -27.87
C VAL A 306 31.76 0.40 -29.29
N LYS A 307 31.63 1.36 -30.23
CA LYS A 307 32.49 1.45 -31.41
C LYS A 307 32.93 2.90 -31.58
N GLY A 308 34.23 3.10 -31.74
CA GLY A 308 34.82 4.41 -32.03
C GLY A 308 34.66 4.80 -33.49
N GLY A 309 34.66 6.10 -33.75
CA GLY A 309 34.63 6.73 -35.07
C GLY A 309 34.74 8.25 -34.87
N ALA A 310 35.53 8.93 -35.70
CA ALA A 310 35.86 10.34 -35.47
C ALA A 310 34.64 11.26 -35.72
N GLY A 311 34.37 12.16 -34.76
CA GLY A 311 33.25 13.09 -34.80
C GLY A 311 32.89 13.56 -33.39
N GLY A 312 33.29 14.77 -33.02
CA GLY A 312 33.37 15.23 -31.62
C GLY A 312 32.05 15.25 -30.84
N LEU A 313 31.74 14.16 -30.13
CA LEU A 313 30.77 14.18 -29.03
C LEU A 313 31.44 14.74 -27.77
N LYS A 314 30.91 15.84 -27.21
CA LYS A 314 31.32 16.29 -25.87
C LYS A 314 30.92 15.23 -24.85
N HIS A 315 31.89 14.62 -24.19
CA HIS A 315 31.66 13.75 -23.04
C HIS A 315 30.85 14.51 -21.98
N VAL A 316 29.61 14.06 -21.73
CA VAL A 316 29.00 14.26 -20.41
C VAL A 316 29.83 13.39 -19.47
N SER A 317 30.65 14.00 -18.62
CA SER A 317 31.57 13.25 -17.78
C SER A 317 30.80 12.43 -16.75
N GLU A 318 30.92 11.10 -16.86
CA GLU A 318 30.41 10.15 -15.87
C GLU A 318 31.25 10.25 -14.59
N LYS A 319 31.12 11.37 -13.87
CA LYS A 319 31.88 11.61 -12.65
C LYS A 319 31.44 10.59 -11.60
N VAL A 320 32.34 9.64 -11.33
CA VAL A 320 32.25 8.74 -10.18
C VAL A 320 32.24 9.60 -8.92
N LEU A 321 31.16 9.53 -8.14
CA LEU A 321 30.98 10.26 -6.89
C LEU A 321 31.36 9.44 -5.64
N GLY A 322 31.81 8.20 -5.85
CA GLY A 322 32.17 7.25 -4.82
C GLY A 322 31.67 5.84 -5.13
N GLN A 323 31.56 5.02 -4.09
CA GLN A 323 31.08 3.65 -4.16
C GLN A 323 29.86 3.44 -3.25
N HIS A 324 29.04 2.43 -3.57
CA HIS A 324 27.88 2.04 -2.78
C HIS A 324 28.09 0.69 -2.10
N GLN A 325 27.56 0.50 -0.88
CA GLN A 325 27.63 -0.80 -0.18
C GLN A 325 26.66 -1.87 -0.73
N GLY A 326 25.86 -1.55 -1.75
CA GLY A 326 25.02 -2.52 -2.46
C GLY A 326 23.66 -1.96 -2.86
N LEU A 327 23.25 -2.19 -4.11
CA LEU A 327 22.01 -1.67 -4.70
C LEU A 327 20.71 -1.95 -3.92
N PRO A 328 20.54 -3.07 -3.16
CA PRO A 328 19.36 -3.27 -2.33
C PRO A 328 19.17 -2.24 -1.20
N LEU A 329 20.25 -1.59 -0.75
CA LEU A 329 20.20 -0.59 0.33
C LEU A 329 19.60 0.76 -0.11
N TYR A 330 19.40 0.96 -1.42
CA TYR A 330 18.96 2.23 -2.02
C TYR A 330 17.55 2.12 -2.62
N THR A 331 16.82 3.23 -2.64
CA THR A 331 15.48 3.36 -3.23
C THR A 331 15.43 4.53 -4.22
N ILE A 332 14.74 4.38 -5.34
CA ILE A 332 14.58 5.49 -6.32
C ILE A 332 13.89 6.69 -5.65
N GLY A 333 14.44 7.89 -5.82
CA GLY A 333 14.01 9.12 -5.16
C GLY A 333 14.42 9.24 -3.68
N GLN A 334 15.29 8.36 -3.18
CA GLN A 334 15.97 8.55 -1.90
C GLN A 334 17.04 9.64 -2.04
N ARG A 335 17.12 10.55 -1.06
CA ARG A 335 18.26 11.46 -0.92
C ARG A 335 19.50 10.66 -0.52
N ALA A 336 20.53 10.67 -1.34
CA ALA A 336 21.79 9.98 -1.13
C ALA A 336 22.87 10.96 -0.67
N SER A 337 23.52 10.66 0.46
CA SER A 337 24.78 11.30 0.84
C SER A 337 25.91 10.67 0.01
N VAL A 338 26.51 11.44 -0.88
CA VAL A 338 27.62 11.04 -1.77
C VAL A 338 28.68 12.14 -1.72
N GLY A 339 29.91 11.86 -2.18
CA GLY A 339 31.07 12.75 -2.02
C GLY A 339 31.08 14.00 -2.91
N GLY A 340 30.07 14.86 -2.81
CA GLY A 340 29.96 16.08 -3.61
C GLY A 340 29.00 17.12 -3.02
N PRO A 341 29.02 18.35 -3.53
CA PRO A 341 28.21 19.46 -3.00
C PRO A 341 26.73 19.29 -3.34
N GLY A 342 25.87 19.53 -2.34
CA GLY A 342 24.41 19.57 -2.48
C GLY A 342 23.69 18.22 -2.29
N PRO A 343 22.34 18.23 -2.35
CA PRO A 343 21.54 17.02 -2.23
C PRO A 343 21.58 16.20 -3.53
N PHE A 344 22.04 14.95 -3.45
CA PHE A 344 21.87 13.98 -4.54
C PHE A 344 20.65 13.09 -4.30
N TYR A 345 20.01 12.65 -5.39
CA TYR A 345 18.83 11.78 -5.37
C TYR A 345 19.08 10.57 -6.27
N VAL A 346 18.71 9.37 -5.80
CA VAL A 346 18.83 8.13 -6.60
C VAL A 346 17.82 8.15 -7.75
N VAL A 347 18.28 8.29 -8.99
CA VAL A 347 17.41 8.32 -10.18
C VAL A 347 17.24 6.95 -10.83
N GLY A 348 18.26 6.08 -10.71
CA GLY A 348 18.29 4.75 -11.32
C GLY A 348 19.25 3.78 -10.63
N LYS A 349 19.22 2.53 -11.07
CA LYS A 349 20.13 1.45 -10.69
C LYS A 349 20.36 0.58 -11.92
N ASP A 350 21.59 0.15 -12.16
CA ASP A 350 21.88 -0.97 -13.07
C ASP A 350 22.31 -2.20 -12.27
N VAL A 351 21.56 -3.29 -12.40
CA VAL A 351 21.80 -4.55 -11.66
C VAL A 351 22.83 -5.44 -12.35
N LYS A 352 23.00 -5.30 -13.66
CA LYS A 352 23.95 -6.05 -14.50
C LYS A 352 25.36 -5.53 -14.23
N ASP A 353 25.54 -4.21 -14.37
CA ASP A 353 26.84 -3.54 -14.28
C ASP A 353 27.13 -3.03 -12.84
N ASN A 354 26.19 -3.23 -11.90
CA ASN A 354 26.26 -2.88 -10.47
C ASN A 354 26.58 -1.38 -10.24
N ILE A 355 25.74 -0.52 -10.82
CA ILE A 355 25.87 0.95 -10.79
C ILE A 355 24.66 1.58 -10.11
N LEU A 356 24.91 2.56 -9.22
CA LEU A 356 23.88 3.45 -8.67
C LEU A 356 23.94 4.80 -9.40
N TYR A 357 22.85 5.17 -10.07
CA TYR A 357 22.74 6.47 -10.72
C TYR A 357 22.10 7.49 -9.78
N VAL A 358 22.78 8.62 -9.57
CA VAL A 358 22.27 9.76 -8.82
C VAL A 358 22.26 11.03 -9.68
N SER A 359 21.43 12.00 -9.31
CA SER A 359 21.51 13.38 -9.83
C SER A 359 21.33 14.38 -8.69
N ASN A 360 21.96 15.55 -8.81
CA ASN A 360 21.70 16.72 -7.95
C ASN A 360 20.54 17.59 -8.45
N ASN A 361 20.04 17.32 -9.65
CA ASN A 361 18.81 17.91 -10.18
C ASN A 361 17.62 17.00 -9.87
N GLU A 362 16.76 17.39 -8.92
CA GLU A 362 15.55 16.64 -8.57
C GLU A 362 14.62 16.41 -9.80
N ARG A 363 14.71 17.28 -10.82
CA ARG A 363 13.93 17.14 -12.07
C ARG A 363 14.33 15.96 -12.94
N ASP A 364 15.40 15.23 -12.66
CA ASP A 364 15.72 14.01 -13.44
C ASP A 364 14.84 12.81 -13.04
N LEU A 365 14.13 12.93 -11.91
CA LEU A 365 12.96 12.11 -11.61
C LEU A 365 11.75 12.53 -12.47
N HIS A 366 11.66 13.79 -12.93
CA HIS A 366 10.53 14.46 -13.60
C HIS A 366 10.47 14.31 -15.13
N LYS A 367 9.22 14.40 -15.61
CA LYS A 367 8.61 13.47 -16.59
C LYS A 367 7.05 13.61 -16.51
N LYS A 368 6.19 12.83 -17.21
CA LYS A 368 4.70 13.09 -17.33
C LYS A 368 3.63 11.93 -17.32
N GLU A 369 3.93 10.65 -17.64
CA GLU A 369 2.96 9.54 -17.83
C GLU A 369 3.46 8.19 -17.23
N ILE A 370 2.65 7.29 -16.64
CA ILE A 370 3.17 5.97 -16.15
C ILE A 370 2.44 4.76 -16.74
N SER A 371 3.18 3.67 -16.95
CA SER A 371 2.61 2.33 -17.17
C SER A 371 2.36 1.64 -15.83
N VAL A 372 1.24 0.92 -15.69
CA VAL A 372 0.88 0.18 -14.48
C VAL A 372 0.37 -1.21 -14.88
N GLY A 373 1.05 -2.26 -14.42
CA GLY A 373 0.70 -3.65 -14.71
C GLY A 373 0.14 -4.36 -13.48
N LYS A 374 -0.46 -5.55 -13.68
CA LYS A 374 -1.15 -6.33 -12.63
C LYS A 374 -2.17 -5.48 -11.86
N VAL A 375 -3.01 -4.75 -12.61
CA VAL A 375 -4.04 -3.88 -12.05
C VAL A 375 -5.17 -4.71 -11.43
N ASN A 376 -5.50 -4.41 -10.17
CA ASN A 376 -6.72 -4.84 -9.51
C ASN A 376 -7.71 -3.66 -9.49
N TRP A 377 -8.92 -3.88 -9.99
CA TRP A 377 -10.03 -2.94 -9.88
C TRP A 377 -10.93 -3.36 -8.72
N ILE A 378 -11.17 -2.47 -7.75
CA ILE A 378 -11.96 -2.74 -6.54
C ILE A 378 -13.34 -3.28 -6.89
N ALA A 379 -13.97 -2.76 -7.95
CA ALA A 379 -15.28 -3.19 -8.43
C ALA A 379 -15.30 -4.61 -9.07
N GLY A 380 -14.16 -5.29 -9.18
CA GLY A 380 -14.02 -6.61 -9.80
C GLY A 380 -14.08 -6.61 -11.34
N LYS A 381 -14.17 -5.43 -11.97
CA LYS A 381 -14.16 -5.24 -13.43
C LYS A 381 -13.47 -3.91 -13.78
N GLU A 382 -12.91 -3.84 -14.99
CA GLU A 382 -12.35 -2.61 -15.54
C GLU A 382 -13.47 -1.57 -15.79
N PRO A 383 -13.30 -0.30 -15.37
CA PRO A 383 -14.19 0.80 -15.77
C PRO A 383 -13.97 1.17 -17.24
N LYS A 384 -14.96 1.81 -17.87
CA LYS A 384 -14.80 2.34 -19.23
C LYS A 384 -13.66 3.36 -19.26
N LEU A 385 -12.65 3.09 -20.09
CA LEU A 385 -11.54 3.99 -20.38
C LEU A 385 -11.88 4.87 -21.61
N PRO A 386 -11.29 6.07 -21.77
CA PRO A 386 -10.35 6.73 -20.85
C PRO A 386 -11.02 7.26 -19.57
N LEU A 387 -10.34 7.10 -18.44
CA LEU A 387 -10.86 7.43 -17.11
C LEU A 387 -10.09 8.60 -16.48
N LYS A 388 -10.77 9.72 -16.22
CA LYS A 388 -10.25 10.84 -15.42
C LYS A 388 -10.35 10.51 -13.93
N CYS A 389 -9.22 10.47 -13.22
CA CYS A 389 -9.15 10.11 -11.79
C CYS A 389 -7.87 10.67 -11.13
N LYS A 390 -7.77 10.62 -9.80
CA LYS A 390 -6.52 10.92 -9.09
C LYS A 390 -5.64 9.70 -8.95
N VAL A 391 -4.34 9.82 -9.19
CA VAL A 391 -3.35 8.74 -9.06
C VAL A 391 -2.37 9.09 -7.95
N LYS A 392 -2.10 8.11 -7.07
CA LYS A 392 -1.11 8.20 -5.98
C LYS A 392 -0.13 7.06 -6.09
N ILE A 393 1.16 7.39 -6.15
CA ILE A 393 2.25 6.44 -6.42
C ILE A 393 3.15 6.14 -5.21
N ARG A 394 2.91 6.83 -4.09
CA ARG A 394 3.64 6.68 -2.82
C ARG A 394 2.67 6.84 -1.66
N TYR A 395 2.94 6.12 -0.58
CA TYR A 395 2.33 6.43 0.71
C TYR A 395 2.82 7.80 1.20
N GLY A 396 2.03 8.51 2.00
CA GLY A 396 2.30 9.90 2.43
C GLY A 396 2.14 10.97 1.33
N GLY A 397 2.59 10.72 0.09
CA GLY A 397 2.59 11.70 -1.01
C GLY A 397 1.21 12.20 -1.45
N GLU A 398 1.20 13.32 -2.18
CA GLU A 398 -0.01 13.86 -2.81
C GLU A 398 -0.54 12.91 -3.92
N ALA A 399 -1.82 13.09 -4.29
CA ALA A 399 -2.44 12.41 -5.41
C ALA A 399 -2.69 13.42 -6.53
N ALA A 400 -2.06 13.23 -7.69
CA ALA A 400 -2.20 14.10 -8.85
C ALA A 400 -3.41 13.67 -9.70
N GLU A 401 -4.06 14.61 -10.40
CA GLU A 401 -5.05 14.26 -11.43
C GLU A 401 -4.37 13.47 -12.57
N ALA A 402 -5.09 12.59 -13.25
CA ALA A 402 -4.59 11.82 -14.39
C ALA A 402 -5.72 11.36 -15.32
N VAL A 403 -5.34 10.82 -16.47
CA VAL A 403 -6.24 10.07 -17.36
C VAL A 403 -5.66 8.68 -17.58
N ILE A 404 -6.32 7.65 -17.06
CA ILE A 404 -5.98 6.25 -17.33
C ILE A 404 -6.51 5.90 -18.72
N ASN A 405 -5.64 5.31 -19.54
CA ASN A 405 -5.90 4.86 -20.90
C ASN A 405 -5.47 3.39 -21.01
N GLN A 406 -6.04 2.66 -21.97
CA GLN A 406 -5.63 1.27 -22.23
C GLN A 406 -4.23 1.26 -22.89
N GLN A 407 -3.39 0.29 -22.52
CA GLN A 407 -2.04 0.12 -23.08
C GLN A 407 -1.82 -1.34 -23.48
N SER A 408 -1.33 -1.57 -24.70
CA SER A 408 -1.12 -2.90 -25.28
C SER A 408 0.22 -3.55 -24.92
N THR A 409 1.25 -2.75 -24.64
CA THR A 409 2.63 -3.23 -24.40
C THR A 409 2.99 -3.25 -22.91
N PRO A 410 3.27 -4.44 -22.31
CA PRO A 410 3.80 -4.54 -20.96
C PRO A 410 5.20 -3.90 -20.82
N LYS A 411 5.56 -3.53 -19.58
CA LYS A 411 6.84 -2.90 -19.26
C LYS A 411 7.50 -3.46 -18.00
N ASN A 412 8.76 -3.10 -17.75
CA ASN A 412 9.53 -3.68 -16.65
C ASN A 412 9.03 -3.18 -15.27
N PRO A 413 8.70 -4.07 -14.32
CA PRO A 413 8.16 -3.65 -13.02
C PRO A 413 9.20 -2.92 -12.16
N THR A 414 8.74 -1.97 -11.37
CA THR A 414 9.54 -1.20 -10.40
C THR A 414 9.40 -1.66 -8.95
N GLY A 415 8.40 -2.50 -8.66
CA GLY A 415 8.02 -2.94 -7.31
C GLY A 415 7.13 -1.95 -6.52
N GLN A 416 7.13 -0.65 -6.86
CA GLN A 416 6.22 0.35 -6.28
C GLN A 416 4.80 0.19 -6.87
N ILE A 417 3.78 0.67 -6.15
CA ILE A 417 2.38 0.59 -6.59
C ILE A 417 1.82 1.98 -6.94
N ALA A 418 0.96 2.03 -7.95
CA ALA A 418 0.08 3.15 -8.22
C ALA A 418 -1.33 2.76 -7.81
N VAL A 419 -2.07 3.68 -7.20
CA VAL A 419 -3.47 3.50 -6.81
C VAL A 419 -4.33 4.64 -7.34
N PHE A 420 -5.58 4.35 -7.63
CA PHE A 420 -6.47 5.17 -8.43
C PHE A 420 -7.70 5.58 -7.61
N TYR A 421 -7.97 6.87 -7.50
CA TYR A 421 -9.06 7.44 -6.71
C TYR A 421 -10.07 8.21 -7.56
N GLY A 422 -11.36 7.93 -7.35
CA GLY A 422 -12.48 8.67 -7.90
C GLY A 422 -12.90 9.86 -7.03
N ARG A 423 -14.06 10.44 -7.37
CA ARG A 423 -14.70 11.51 -6.59
C ARG A 423 -14.96 11.04 -5.15
N GLY A 424 -14.93 11.97 -4.20
CA GLY A 424 -15.19 11.68 -2.77
C GLY A 424 -14.14 10.79 -2.08
N GLY A 425 -13.01 10.48 -2.74
CA GLY A 425 -11.98 9.57 -2.20
C GLY A 425 -12.34 8.09 -2.35
N GLU A 426 -13.20 7.73 -3.29
CA GLU A 426 -13.44 6.32 -3.68
C GLU A 426 -12.14 5.69 -4.21
N MET A 427 -11.72 4.55 -3.66
CA MET A 427 -10.63 3.76 -4.24
C MET A 427 -11.19 2.92 -5.39
N LEU A 428 -10.73 3.20 -6.61
CA LEU A 428 -11.15 2.50 -7.83
C LEU A 428 -10.32 1.24 -8.05
N GLY A 429 -9.03 1.26 -7.71
CA GLY A 429 -8.11 0.17 -7.96
C GLY A 429 -6.64 0.56 -7.80
N GLY A 430 -5.74 -0.30 -8.26
CA GLY A 430 -4.30 -0.04 -8.33
C GLY A 430 -3.51 -1.22 -8.86
N GLY A 431 -2.22 -1.01 -9.14
CA GLY A 431 -1.32 -2.03 -9.68
C GLY A 431 0.15 -1.67 -9.48
N ILE A 432 1.05 -2.49 -10.02
CA ILE A 432 2.51 -2.32 -9.91
C ILE A 432 2.98 -1.37 -11.02
N ILE A 433 3.70 -0.30 -10.65
CA ILE A 433 4.29 0.66 -11.59
C ILE A 433 5.34 -0.05 -12.44
N GLN A 434 5.27 0.15 -13.75
CA GLN A 434 6.24 -0.32 -14.73
C GLN A 434 6.94 0.87 -15.42
N ARG A 435 8.17 0.67 -15.91
CA ARG A 435 9.01 1.69 -16.57
C ARG A 435 9.32 1.32 -18.03
#